data_AF-A0A518U5J6-F1
#
_entry.id   AF-A0A518U5J6-F1
#
_cell.length_a   1.000
_cell.length_b   1.000
_cell.length_c   1.000
_cell.angle_alpha   90.00
_cell.angle_beta   90.00
_cell.angle_gamma   90.00
#
_symmetry.space_group_name_H-M   'P 1'
#
loop_
_entity.id
_entity.type
_entity.pdbx_description
1 polymer ?
#
loop_
_entity_poly.entity_id
_entity_poly.type
_entity_poly.pdbx_seq_one_letter_code
_entity_poly.pdbx_strand_id
1 'polypeptide(L)'
;MEPDVDSTCSGRPVWRKPDGTPVSCTEKIKVLNQNLDELRQVAQDALDDAILMGCSEVQIKTAFIALLENLRSAFAEGSASQD
;
A
#
# COMPACT_ATOMS: atom_id res chain seq x y z
N MET A 1 8.48 -29.18 9.35
CA MET A 1 9.09 -28.01 8.68
C MET A 1 8.02 -26.96 8.72
N GLU A 2 7.92 -26.32 9.89
CA GLU A 2 6.87 -25.36 10.21
C GLU A 2 7.17 -24.07 9.42
N PRO A 3 6.21 -23.47 8.71
CA PRO A 3 6.39 -22.12 8.23
C PRO A 3 6.37 -21.18 9.45
N ASP A 4 7.44 -20.41 9.64
CA ASP A 4 7.44 -19.20 10.46
C ASP A 4 6.36 -18.25 9.94
N VAL A 5 5.12 -18.48 10.39
CA VAL A 5 4.07 -17.47 10.41
C VAL A 5 4.46 -16.50 11.51
N ASP A 6 5.28 -15.52 11.12
CA ASP A 6 5.51 -14.31 11.89
C ASP A 6 4.13 -13.70 12.19
N SER A 7 3.63 -14.08 13.36
CA SER A 7 2.37 -13.68 13.93
C SER A 7 2.52 -12.26 14.43
N THR A 8 2.54 -11.30 13.52
CA THR A 8 2.34 -9.89 13.86
C THR A 8 0.86 -9.58 13.84
N CYS A 9 0.26 -9.50 15.03
CA CYS A 9 -1.12 -9.10 15.33
C CYS A 9 -1.48 -7.65 14.93
N SER A 10 -1.13 -7.20 13.73
CA SER A 10 -1.54 -5.89 13.22
C SER A 10 -1.50 -5.97 11.70
N GLY A 11 -2.64 -5.92 11.02
CA GLY A 11 -2.77 -6.08 9.56
C GLY A 11 -2.15 -4.96 8.71
N ARG A 12 -1.03 -4.38 9.13
CA ARG A 12 -0.28 -3.36 8.40
C ARG A 12 1.03 -3.94 7.87
N PRO A 13 1.48 -3.53 6.67
CA PRO A 13 2.73 -4.03 6.09
C PRO A 13 3.95 -3.52 6.86
N VAL A 14 5.02 -4.33 6.84
CA VAL A 14 6.35 -3.87 7.26
C VAL A 14 6.99 -3.14 6.09
N TRP A 15 7.15 -1.83 6.23
CA TRP A 15 7.81 -0.99 5.22
C TRP A 15 9.32 -1.27 5.20
N ARG A 16 9.87 -1.52 4.02
CA ARG A 16 11.29 -1.86 3.82
C ARG A 16 11.99 -0.86 2.92
N LYS A 17 13.27 -0.65 3.18
CA LYS A 17 14.19 0.11 2.33
C LYS A 17 14.64 -0.76 1.15
N PRO A 18 15.31 -0.18 0.14
CA PRO A 18 15.86 -0.94 -1.00
C PRO A 18 16.86 -2.03 -0.61
N ASP A 19 17.56 -1.86 0.52
CA ASP A 19 18.48 -2.85 1.08
C ASP A 19 17.77 -4.01 1.82
N GLY A 20 16.42 -4.01 1.87
CA GLY A 20 15.60 -5.01 2.54
C GLY A 20 15.42 -4.78 4.04
N THR A 21 16.15 -3.84 4.65
CA THR A 21 16.02 -3.50 6.07
C THR A 21 14.69 -2.77 6.34
N PRO A 22 14.06 -2.99 7.51
CA PRO A 22 12.83 -2.28 7.85
C PRO A 22 13.08 -0.78 8.02
N VAL A 23 12.10 0.03 7.65
CA VAL A 23 12.06 1.44 8.05
C VAL A 23 11.88 1.48 9.56
N SER A 24 12.84 2.05 10.29
CA SER A 24 12.85 2.07 11.76
C SER A 24 12.31 3.36 12.38
N CYS A 25 12.21 4.44 11.60
CA CYS A 25 11.73 5.72 12.09
C CYS A 25 10.20 5.68 12.27
N THR A 26 9.74 5.76 13.52
CA THR A 26 8.31 5.67 13.88
C THR A 26 7.45 6.71 13.15
N GLU A 27 7.94 7.94 12.99
CA GLU A 27 7.21 8.99 12.27
C GLU A 27 7.06 8.66 10.78
N LYS A 28 8.11 8.13 10.13
CA LYS A 28 8.02 7.67 8.74
C LYS A 28 7.01 6.53 8.59
N ILE A 29 7.04 5.55 9.51
CA ILE A 29 6.07 4.44 9.51
C ILE A 29 4.64 4.97 9.70
N LYS A 30 4.44 5.93 10.60
CA LYS A 30 3.13 6.54 10.85
C LYS A 30 2.58 7.20 9.58
N VAL A 31 3.38 8.00 8.90
CA VAL A 31 2.99 8.64 7.63
C VAL A 31 2.66 7.60 6.56
N LEU A 32 3.50 6.57 6.38
CA LEU A 32 3.24 5.51 5.39
C LEU A 32 1.94 4.74 5.69
N ASN A 33 1.67 4.48 6.96
CA ASN A 33 0.43 3.85 7.40
C ASN A 33 -0.80 4.72 7.17
N GLN A 34 -0.71 6.03 7.44
CA GLN A 34 -1.79 6.99 7.16
C GLN A 34 -2.09 7.06 5.66
N ASN A 35 -1.06 7.15 4.82
CA ASN A 35 -1.22 7.14 3.36
C ASN A 35 -1.91 5.86 2.86
N LEU A 36 -1.57 4.70 3.44
CA LEU A 36 -2.19 3.43 3.07
C LEU A 36 -3.68 3.39 3.49
N ASP A 37 -3.99 3.88 4.69
CA ASP A 37 -5.36 3.97 5.18
C ASP A 37 -6.20 4.92 4.31
N GLU A 38 -5.64 6.08 3.92
CA GLU A 38 -6.27 7.04 3.01
C GLU A 38 -6.52 6.44 1.61
N LEU A 39 -5.52 5.78 1.03
CA LEU A 39 -5.67 5.11 -0.27
C LEU A 39 -6.76 4.04 -0.21
N ARG A 40 -6.82 3.26 0.89
CA ARG A 40 -7.87 2.26 1.09
C ARG A 40 -9.25 2.90 1.10
N GLN A 41 -9.42 4.01 1.82
CA GLN A 41 -10.72 4.69 1.90
C GLN A 41 -11.15 5.18 0.52
N VAL A 42 -10.26 5.88 -0.19
CA VAL A 42 -10.56 6.41 -1.54
C VAL A 42 -10.87 5.27 -2.53
N ALA A 43 -10.11 4.17 -2.48
CA ALA A 43 -10.36 3.02 -3.34
C ALA A 43 -11.69 2.31 -3.02
N GLN A 44 -12.09 2.27 -1.74
CA GLN A 44 -13.37 1.70 -1.33
C GLN A 44 -14.53 2.57 -1.83
N ASP A 45 -14.46 3.89 -1.61
CA ASP A 45 -15.49 4.82 -2.07
C ASP A 45 -15.66 4.73 -3.60
N ALA A 46 -14.55 4.71 -4.35
CA ALA A 46 -14.57 4.56 -5.81
C ALA A 46 -15.12 3.19 -6.27
N LEU A 47 -14.88 2.12 -5.51
CA LEU A 47 -15.45 0.81 -5.80
C LEU A 47 -16.96 0.82 -5.58
N ASP A 48 -17.42 1.36 -4.45
CA ASP A 48 -18.84 1.40 -4.09
C ASP A 48 -19.63 2.23 -5.11
N ASP A 49 -19.10 3.37 -5.54
CA ASP A 49 -19.67 4.18 -6.62
C ASP A 49 -19.80 3.38 -7.93
N ALA A 50 -18.77 2.62 -8.30
CA ALA A 50 -18.80 1.80 -9.50
C ALA A 50 -19.84 0.67 -9.42
N ILE A 51 -20.00 0.05 -8.25
CA ILE A 51 -21.03 -0.97 -8.01
C ILE A 51 -22.43 -0.35 -8.07
N LEU A 52 -22.63 0.84 -7.48
CA LEU A 52 -23.89 1.58 -7.57
C LEU A 52 -24.27 1.96 -9.01
N MET A 53 -23.27 2.18 -9.87
CA MET A 53 -23.47 2.39 -11.31
C MET A 53 -23.69 1.09 -12.12
N GLY A 54 -23.67 -0.08 -11.47
CA GLY A 54 -23.92 -1.38 -12.10
C GLY A 54 -22.71 -2.04 -12.75
N CYS A 55 -21.49 -1.62 -12.40
CA CYS A 55 -20.26 -2.26 -12.87
C CYS A 55 -19.95 -3.58 -12.13
N SER A 56 -19.13 -4.44 -12.73
CA SER A 56 -18.64 -5.66 -12.08
C SER A 56 -17.50 -5.36 -11.11
N GLU A 57 -17.62 -5.81 -9.86
CA GLU A 57 -16.57 -5.66 -8.83
C GLU A 57 -15.20 -6.17 -9.29
N VAL A 58 -15.17 -7.34 -9.93
CA VAL A 58 -13.93 -7.98 -10.41
C VAL A 58 -13.26 -7.11 -11.47
N GLN A 59 -14.05 -6.51 -12.37
CA GLN A 59 -13.53 -5.64 -13.41
C GLN A 59 -12.89 -4.38 -12.80
N ILE A 60 -13.56 -3.74 -11.84
CA ILE A 60 -13.07 -2.52 -11.19
C ILE A 60 -11.79 -2.81 -10.38
N LYS A 61 -11.78 -3.90 -9.60
CA LYS A 61 -10.57 -4.33 -8.88
C LYS A 61 -9.40 -4.62 -9.82
N THR A 62 -9.65 -5.25 -10.96
CA THR A 62 -8.62 -5.50 -11.98
C THR A 62 -8.06 -4.19 -12.53
N ALA A 63 -8.92 -3.20 -12.79
CA ALA A 63 -8.49 -1.88 -13.23
C ALA A 63 -7.64 -1.15 -12.18
N PHE A 64 -8.00 -1.24 -10.89
CA PHE A 64 -7.21 -0.66 -9.80
C PHE A 64 -5.82 -1.29 -9.69
N ILE A 65 -5.73 -2.62 -9.79
CA ILE A 65 -4.44 -3.34 -9.77
C ILE A 65 -3.57 -2.87 -10.94
N ALA A 66 -4.11 -2.85 -12.16
CA ALA A 66 -3.38 -2.40 -13.33
C ALA A 66 -2.92 -0.94 -13.21
N LEU A 67 -3.73 -0.06 -12.60
CA LEU A 67 -3.33 1.31 -12.31
C LEU A 67 -2.14 1.36 -11.35
N LEU A 68 -2.21 0.62 -10.23
CA LEU A 68 -1.14 0.57 -9.22
C LEU A 68 0.18 0.01 -9.78
N GLU A 69 0.13 -1.00 -10.63
CA GLU A 69 1.31 -1.59 -11.29
C GLU A 69 2.02 -0.61 -12.24
N ASN A 70 1.26 0.33 -12.83
CA ASN A 70 1.79 1.33 -13.77
C ASN A 70 2.24 2.62 -13.10
N LEU A 71 2.03 2.80 -11.80
CA LEU A 71 2.59 3.94 -11.07
C LEU A 71 4.12 3.94 -11.14
N ARG A 72 4.70 5.14 -11.16
CA ARG A 72 6.14 5.37 -11.17
C ARG A 72 6.47 6.43 -10.13
N SER A 73 7.52 6.19 -9.34
CA SER A 73 8.07 7.20 -8.45
C SER A 73 8.79 8.27 -9.26
N ALA A 74 8.61 9.54 -8.90
CA ALA A 74 9.41 10.64 -9.41
C ALA A 74 10.81 10.73 -8.75
N PHE A 75 11.02 9.96 -7.68
CA PHE A 75 12.26 9.94 -6.89
C PHE A 75 13.00 8.62 -7.07
N ALA A 76 14.33 8.69 -7.09
CA ALA A 76 15.19 7.51 -7.14
C ALA A 76 15.20 6.77 -5.80
N GLU A 77 15.31 5.45 -5.86
CA GLU A 77 15.47 4.62 -4.66
C GLU A 77 16.79 4.99 -3.96
N GLY A 78 16.71 5.27 -2.65
CA GLY A 78 17.88 5.69 -1.87
C GLY A 78 18.14 7.20 -1.84
N SER A 79 17.37 8.03 -2.54
CA SER A 79 17.48 9.50 -2.45
C SER A 79 16.80 10.09 -1.20
N ALA A 80 16.53 9.27 -0.18
CA ALA A 80 16.00 9.75 1.09
C ALA A 80 17.10 10.52 1.81
N SER A 81 17.20 11.82 1.53
CA SER A 81 18.04 12.76 2.30
C SER A 81 17.76 12.52 3.78
N GLN A 82 18.82 12.15 4.49
CA GLN A 82 18.83 12.18 5.94
C GLN A 82 18.88 13.65 6.34
N ASP A 83 17.76 14.18 6.80
CA ASP A 83 17.71 15.30 7.73
C ASP A 83 16.57 15.04 8.72
#